data_AF-A0A084H217-F1
#
_entry.id   AF-A0A084H217-F1
#
_cell.length_a   1.000
_cell.length_b   1.000
_cell.length_c   1.000
_cell.angle_alpha   90.00
_cell.angle_beta   90.00
_cell.angle_gamma   90.00
#
_symmetry.space_group_name_H-M   'P 1'
#
loop_
_entity.id
_entity.type
_entity.pdbx_description
1 polymer ?
#
loop_
_entity_poly.entity_id
_entity_poly.type
_entity_poly.pdbx_seq_one_letter_code
_entity_poly.pdbx_strand_id
1 'polypeptide(L)'
;MISYLIMALFILAGTMLYQGKWANLIAGYNTLSKEEKEKYDTPALCRFYGKMMFVISFSILLWEIGDALGSLLIFMFGTLLFIVSVVFTLVYSNSGSRFKK
;
A
#
# COMPACT_ATOMS: atom_id res chain seq x y z
N MET A 1 -16.43 -4.10 12.19
CA MET A 1 -16.04 -5.53 12.10
C MET A 1 -15.31 -5.86 10.79
N ILE A 2 -15.88 -5.55 9.62
CA ILE A 2 -15.22 -5.78 8.31
C ILE A 2 -13.91 -4.97 8.15
N SER A 3 -13.93 -3.70 8.56
CA SER A 3 -12.78 -2.79 8.56
C SER A 3 -11.55 -3.36 9.28
N TYR A 4 -11.73 -4.00 10.44
CA TYR A 4 -10.65 -4.66 11.18
C TYR A 4 -10.01 -5.83 10.42
N LEU A 5 -10.82 -6.62 9.70
CA LEU A 5 -10.29 -7.70 8.85
C LEU A 5 -9.48 -7.14 7.68
N ILE A 6 -9.95 -6.05 7.07
CA ILE A 6 -9.22 -5.35 6.00
C ILE A 6 -7.90 -4.80 6.55
N MET A 7 -7.91 -4.11 7.70
CA MET A 7 -6.68 -3.60 8.31
C MET A 7 -5.66 -4.72 8.61
N ALA A 8 -6.12 -5.84 9.17
CA ALA A 8 -5.26 -6.99 9.45
C ALA A 8 -4.65 -7.57 8.17
N LEU A 9 -5.43 -7.69 7.08
CA LEU A 9 -4.96 -8.14 5.78
C LEU A 9 -3.89 -7.20 5.21
N PHE A 10 -4.12 -5.89 5.26
CA PHE A 10 -3.17 -4.89 4.78
C PHE A 10 -1.88 -4.86 5.63
N ILE A 11 -1.97 -5.04 6.95
CA ILE A 11 -0.79 -5.15 7.81
C ILE A 11 0.01 -6.42 7.49
N LEU A 12 -0.66 -7.55 7.28
CA LEU A 12 -0.03 -8.81 6.89
C LEU A 12 0.68 -8.67 5.54
N ALA A 13 -0.05 -8.18 4.52
CA ALA A 13 0.50 -7.94 3.19
C ALA A 13 1.67 -6.95 3.23
N GLY A 14 1.51 -5.85 3.99
CA GLY A 14 2.52 -4.84 4.21
C GLY A 14 3.80 -5.42 4.80
N THR A 15 3.67 -6.27 5.81
CA THR A 15 4.80 -6.95 6.47
C THR A 15 5.51 -7.92 5.52
N MET A 16 4.76 -8.75 4.79
CA MET A 16 5.34 -9.69 3.84
C MET A 16 6.07 -8.96 2.71
N LEU A 17 5.46 -7.92 2.14
CA LEU A 17 6.08 -7.07 1.12
C LEU A 17 7.31 -6.32 1.65
N TYR A 18 7.25 -5.80 2.88
CA TYR A 18 8.39 -5.12 3.47
C TYR A 18 9.61 -6.04 3.67
N GLN A 19 9.38 -7.33 3.91
CA GLN A 19 10.41 -8.37 3.94
C GLN A 19 10.90 -8.80 2.54
N GLY A 20 10.41 -8.17 1.46
CA GLY A 20 10.72 -8.53 0.08
C GLY A 20 9.94 -9.76 -0.45
N LYS A 21 9.00 -10.29 0.33
CA LYS A 21 8.16 -11.44 -0.06
C LYS A 21 6.93 -10.95 -0.82
N TRP A 22 6.22 -11.87 -1.47
CA TRP A 22 4.94 -11.58 -2.13
C TRP A 22 5.01 -10.52 -3.25
N ALA A 23 6.18 -10.33 -3.87
CA ALA A 23 6.34 -9.45 -5.04
C ALA A 23 5.33 -9.75 -6.16
N ASN A 24 4.97 -11.03 -6.34
CA ASN A 24 3.98 -11.48 -7.32
C ASN A 24 2.53 -11.04 -7.00
N LEU A 25 2.26 -10.46 -5.83
CA LEU A 25 0.96 -9.81 -5.56
C LEU A 25 0.89 -8.39 -6.12
N ILE A 26 2.04 -7.80 -6.49
CA ILE A 26 2.07 -6.46 -7.09
C ILE A 26 1.61 -6.60 -8.54
N ALA A 27 0.43 -6.06 -8.83
CA ALA A 27 -0.12 -5.99 -10.17
C ALA A 27 0.83 -5.22 -11.11
N GLY A 28 0.89 -5.62 -12.37
CA GLY A 28 1.87 -5.12 -13.33
C GLY A 28 3.21 -5.85 -13.22
N TYR A 29 3.79 -5.97 -12.02
CA TYR A 29 5.01 -6.77 -11.82
C TYR A 29 4.74 -8.26 -12.06
N ASN A 30 3.64 -8.79 -11.50
CA ASN A 30 3.32 -10.21 -11.62
C ASN A 30 3.20 -10.69 -13.08
N THR A 31 2.70 -9.83 -13.96
CA THR A 31 2.45 -10.09 -15.38
C THR A 31 3.69 -9.95 -16.27
N LEU A 32 4.81 -9.45 -15.74
CA LEU A 32 6.07 -9.40 -16.47
C LEU A 32 6.65 -10.80 -16.70
N SER A 33 7.33 -10.99 -17.83
CA SER A 33 8.16 -12.17 -18.06
C SER A 33 9.30 -12.25 -17.04
N LYS A 34 9.94 -13.42 -16.91
CA LYS A 34 11.09 -13.59 -16.00
C LYS A 34 12.22 -12.61 -16.35
N GLU A 35 12.53 -12.48 -17.63
CA GLU A 35 13.56 -11.56 -18.17
C GLU A 35 13.25 -10.09 -17.83
N GLU A 36 11.99 -9.68 -17.94
CA GLU A 36 11.58 -8.32 -17.58
C GLU A 36 11.63 -8.10 -16.06
N LYS A 37 11.28 -9.10 -15.25
CA LYS A 37 11.38 -9.00 -13.78
C LYS A 37 12.82 -8.79 -13.30
N GLU A 38 13.81 -9.37 -13.97
CA GLU A 38 15.24 -9.21 -13.61
C GLU A 38 15.75 -7.77 -13.73
N LYS A 39 15.10 -6.96 -14.57
CA LYS A 39 15.40 -5.53 -14.75
C LYS A 39 14.92 -4.66 -13.59
N TYR A 40 14.16 -5.21 -12.64
CA TYR A 40 13.62 -4.46 -11.50
C TYR A 40 14.43 -4.68 -10.22
N ASP A 41 14.53 -3.63 -9.41
CA ASP A 41 14.85 -3.72 -7.99
C ASP A 41 13.61 -4.20 -7.21
N THR A 42 13.40 -5.52 -7.23
CA THR A 42 12.28 -6.16 -6.54
C THR A 42 12.26 -5.84 -5.03
N PRO A 43 13.39 -5.85 -4.29
CA PRO A 43 13.40 -5.44 -2.89
C PRO A 43 12.89 -4.01 -2.67
N ALA A 44 13.32 -3.03 -3.47
CA ALA A 44 12.86 -1.65 -3.34
C ALA A 44 11.36 -1.51 -3.66
N LEU A 45 10.91 -2.18 -4.73
CA LEU A 45 9.50 -2.24 -5.13
C LEU A 45 8.62 -2.80 -3.99
N CYS A 46 9.00 -3.96 -3.45
CA CYS A 46 8.26 -4.61 -2.37
C CYS A 46 8.24 -3.75 -1.10
N ARG A 47 9.37 -3.16 -0.69
CA ARG A 47 9.41 -2.26 0.48
C ARG A 47 8.53 -1.04 0.29
N PHE A 48 8.48 -0.46 -0.91
CA PHE A 48 7.60 0.66 -1.21
C PHE A 48 6.13 0.27 -1.05
N TYR A 49 5.67 -0.77 -1.76
CA TYR A 49 4.28 -1.23 -1.66
C TYR A 49 3.94 -1.67 -0.23
N GLY A 50 4.88 -2.31 0.49
CA GLY A 50 4.70 -2.69 1.88
C GLY A 50 4.44 -1.49 2.81
N LYS A 51 5.22 -0.41 2.67
CA LYS A 51 4.98 0.84 3.40
C LYS A 51 3.60 1.43 3.07
N MET A 52 3.21 1.43 1.80
CA MET A 52 1.92 1.97 1.39
C MET A 52 0.74 1.15 1.96
N MET A 53 0.86 -0.16 2.11
CA MET A 53 -0.15 -0.97 2.80
C MET A 53 -0.33 -0.55 4.26
N PHE A 54 0.75 -0.21 4.98
CA PHE A 54 0.66 0.30 6.35
C PHE A 54 -0.02 1.66 6.42
N VAL A 55 0.30 2.58 5.49
CA VAL A 55 -0.34 3.89 5.43
C VAL A 55 -1.85 3.76 5.15
N ILE A 56 -2.24 2.87 4.24
CA ILE A 56 -3.65 2.58 3.96
C ILE A 56 -4.35 2.02 5.20
N SER A 57 -3.74 1.05 5.89
CA SER A 57 -4.30 0.47 7.12
C SER A 57 -4.47 1.54 8.22
N PHE A 58 -3.47 2.41 8.39
CA PHE A 58 -3.55 3.54 9.33
C PHE A 58 -4.67 4.53 8.96
N SER A 59 -4.90 4.78 7.67
CA SER A 59 -5.99 5.65 7.22
C SER A 59 -7.36 5.07 7.58
N ILE A 60 -7.53 3.75 7.47
CA ILE A 60 -8.76 3.05 7.88
C ILE A 60 -8.93 3.11 9.41
N LEU A 61 -7.85 2.99 10.17
CA LEU A 61 -7.88 3.15 11.64
C LEU A 61 -8.41 4.54 12.04
N LEU A 62 -8.02 5.59 11.30
CA LEU A 62 -8.54 6.94 11.55
C LEU A 62 -10.04 7.05 11.27
N TRP A 63 -10.59 6.30 10.31
CA TRP A 63 -12.04 6.23 10.13
C TRP A 63 -12.74 5.66 11.36
N GLU A 64 -12.27 4.51 11.86
CA GLU A 64 -12.85 3.86 13.05
C GLU A 64 -12.75 4.75 14.29
N ILE A 65 -11.62 5.46 14.47
CA ILE A 65 -11.45 6.42 15.57
C ILE A 65 -12.39 7.62 15.38
N GLY A 66 -12.50 8.15 14.16
CA GLY A 66 -13.41 9.26 13.84
C GLY A 66 -14.86 8.90 14.17
N ASP A 67 -15.32 7.73 13.73
CA ASP A 67 -16.67 7.24 13.99
C ASP A 67 -16.91 6.98 15.48
N ALA A 68 -15.96 6.33 16.16
CA ALA A 68 -16.06 6.05 17.59
C ALA A 68 -16.13 7.32 18.46
N LEU A 69 -15.46 8.39 18.02
CA LEU A 69 -15.46 9.69 18.70
C LEU A 69 -16.54 10.65 18.19
N GLY A 70 -17.31 10.29 17.16
CA GLY A 70 -18.24 11.19 16.47
C GLY A 70 -17.54 12.40 15.81
N SER A 71 -16.25 12.29 15.50
CA SER A 71 -15.42 13.38 14.99
C SER A 71 -15.29 13.32 13.46
N LEU A 72 -16.09 14.16 12.78
CA LEU A 72 -16.02 14.31 11.33
C LEU A 72 -14.61 14.75 10.87
N LEU A 73 -13.90 15.55 11.65
CA LEU A 73 -12.56 16.03 11.32
C LEU A 73 -11.55 14.87 11.20
N ILE A 74 -11.55 13.94 12.16
CA ILE A 74 -10.65 12.78 12.16
C ILE A 74 -11.01 11.86 10.99
N PHE A 75 -12.30 11.62 10.77
CA PHE A 75 -12.78 10.80 9.66
C PHE A 75 -12.37 11.39 8.30
N MET A 76 -12.54 12.70 8.11
CA MET A 76 -12.13 13.42 6.90
C MET A 76 -10.62 13.36 6.68
N PHE A 77 -9.83 13.51 7.75
CA PHE A 77 -8.38 13.40 7.65
C PHE A 77 -7.95 11.99 7.23
N GLY A 78 -8.54 10.94 7.83
CA GLY A 78 -8.33 9.55 7.39
C GLY A 78 -8.70 9.34 5.92
N THR A 79 -9.79 9.95 5.47
CA THR A 79 -10.27 9.86 4.08
C THR A 79 -9.30 10.53 3.11
N LEU A 80 -8.84 11.74 3.43
CA LEU A 80 -7.86 12.45 2.63
C LEU A 80 -6.54 11.67 2.55
N LEU A 81 -6.06 11.16 3.68
CA LEU A 81 -4.83 10.37 3.74
C LEU A 81 -4.93 9.10 2.89
N PHE A 82 -6.07 8.40 2.94
CA PHE A 82 -6.32 7.22 2.11
C PHE A 82 -6.23 7.56 0.60
N ILE A 83 -6.98 8.57 0.15
CA ILE A 83 -7.04 8.97 -1.26
C ILE A 83 -5.66 9.39 -1.76
N VAL A 84 -4.98 10.28 -1.02
CA VAL A 84 -3.64 10.77 -1.37
C VAL A 84 -2.66 9.61 -1.45
N SER A 85 -2.71 8.66 -0.51
CA SER A 85 -1.81 7.51 -0.49
C SER A 85 -2.01 6.59 -1.69
N VAL A 86 -3.27 6.33 -2.08
CA VAL A 86 -3.57 5.51 -3.27
C VAL A 86 -3.09 6.21 -4.54
N VAL A 87 -3.44 7.49 -4.72
CA VAL A 87 -3.03 8.27 -5.90
C VAL A 87 -1.51 8.38 -5.97
N PHE A 88 -0.85 8.69 -4.86
CA PHE A 88 0.61 8.75 -4.77
C PHE A 88 1.25 7.40 -5.14
N THR A 89 0.73 6.28 -4.62
CA THR A 89 1.24 4.95 -4.95
C THR A 89 1.17 4.69 -6.45
N LEU A 90 0.02 4.96 -7.08
CA LEU A 90 -0.19 4.75 -8.51
C LEU A 90 0.70 5.67 -9.37
N VAL A 91 0.76 6.96 -9.06
CA VAL A 91 1.57 7.91 -9.83
C VAL A 91 3.06 7.60 -9.66
N TYR A 92 3.52 7.39 -8.42
CA TYR A 92 4.92 7.17 -8.13
C TYR A 92 5.44 5.86 -8.76
N SER A 93 4.68 4.77 -8.70
CA SER A 93 5.14 3.48 -9.23
C SER A 93 5.13 3.41 -10.76
N ASN A 94 4.27 4.18 -11.42
CA ASN A 94 4.17 4.21 -12.88
C ASN A 94 5.04 5.30 -13.53
N SER A 95 5.58 6.24 -12.75
CA SER A 95 6.40 7.33 -13.30
C SER A 95 7.87 6.96 -13.32
N GLY A 96 8.59 7.35 -14.39
CA GLY A 96 10.05 7.50 -14.38
C GLY A 96 10.89 6.25 -14.09
N SER A 97 10.45 5.05 -14.47
CA SER A 97 11.21 3.79 -14.31
C SER A 97 11.71 3.55 -12.87
N ARG A 98 11.01 4.05 -11.84
CA ARG A 98 11.49 4.20 -10.44
C ARG A 98 12.04 2.95 -9.78
N PHE A 99 11.60 1.79 -10.21
CA PHE A 99 11.99 0.50 -9.65
C PHE A 99 12.76 -0.37 -10.65
N LYS A 100 13.16 0.18 -11.81
CA LYS A 100 14.11 -0.48 -12.70
C LYS A 100 15.54 -0.25 -12.17
N LYS A 101 16.41 -1.23 -12.38
CA LYS A 101 17.84 -1.13 -12.12
C LYS A 101 18.52 -0.21 -13.12
#